data_AF-A0A174V446-F1
#
_entry.id   AF-A0A174V446-F1
#
_cell.length_a   1.000
_cell.length_b   1.000
_cell.length_c   1.000
_cell.angle_alpha   90.00
_cell.angle_beta   90.00
_cell.angle_gamma   90.00
#
_symmetry.space_group_name_H-M   'P 1'
#
loop_
_entity.id
_entity.type
_entity.pdbx_description
1 polymer ?
#
loop_
_entity_poly.entity_id
_entity_poly.type
_entity_poly.pdbx_seq_one_letter_code
_entity_poly.pdbx_strand_id
1 'polypeptide(L)' 'MYVNQLTNETYIDRKEAKISLGTSNFNRLLKKKIIYFINGQPFANYGIQNNTGKPSHRAYNK' A
#
# COMPACT_ATOMS: atom_id res chain seq x y z
N MET A 1 12.92 -1.43 -4.59
CA MET A 1 13.31 -0.38 -3.66
C MET A 1 12.09 0.36 -3.14
N TYR A 2 12.01 0.51 -1.83
CA TYR A 2 11.01 1.28 -1.08
C TYR A 2 11.64 2.57 -0.58
N VAL A 3 10.88 3.65 -0.56
CA VAL A 3 11.32 4.95 -0.07
C VAL A 3 10.38 5.41 1.02
N ASN A 4 10.94 5.88 2.13
CA ASN A 4 10.21 6.52 3.22
C ASN A 4 10.30 8.05 3.08
N GLN A 5 9.16 8.70 2.84
CA GLN A 5 9.10 10.16 2.67
C GLN A 5 9.43 10.94 3.94
N LEU A 6 9.26 10.34 5.12
CA LEU A 6 9.50 11.04 6.39
C LEU A 6 10.99 11.10 6.72
N THR A 7 11.71 10.03 6.43
CA THR A 7 13.12 9.88 6.82
C THR A 7 14.09 9.98 5.65
N ASN A 8 13.57 10.03 4.41
CA ASN A 8 14.33 9.89 3.16
C ASN A 8 15.17 8.59 3.09
N GLU A 9 14.84 7.60 3.92
CA GLU A 9 15.49 6.29 3.87
C GLU A 9 14.98 5.48 2.68
N THR A 10 15.91 4.73 2.10
CA THR A 10 15.62 3.80 1.01
C THR A 10 15.91 2.38 1.46
N TYR A 11 14.96 1.47 1.23
CA TYR A 11 15.12 0.05 1.48
C TYR A 11 15.15 -0.68 0.13
N ILE A 12 16.07 -1.61 -0.05
CA ILE A 12 16.28 -2.37 -1.29
C ILE A 12 15.00 -3.13 -1.65
N ASP A 13 14.37 -3.77 -0.67
CA ASP A 13 13.16 -4.57 -0.85
C ASP A 13 12.14 -4.43 0.30
N ARG A 14 11.02 -5.16 0.17
CA ARG A 14 9.95 -5.18 1.19
C ARG A 14 10.41 -5.85 2.49
N LYS A 15 11.25 -6.87 2.40
CA LYS A 15 11.70 -7.67 3.54
C LYS A 15 12.56 -6.80 4.44
N GLU A 16 13.52 -6.08 3.86
CA GLU A 16 14.36 -5.10 4.54
C GLU A 16 13.51 -3.99 5.17
N ALA A 17 12.60 -3.38 4.41
CA ALA A 17 11.71 -2.35 4.95
C ALA A 17 10.89 -2.84 6.16
N LYS A 18 10.40 -4.08 6.12
CA LYS A 18 9.65 -4.68 7.24
C LYS A 18 10.53 -5.00 8.44
N ILE A 19 11.79 -5.39 8.23
CA ILE A 19 12.75 -5.63 9.31
C ILE A 19 13.08 -4.31 10.00
N SER A 20 13.42 -3.28 9.23
CA SER A 20 13.83 -1.97 9.78
C SER A 20 12.70 -1.24 10.49
N LEU A 21 11.47 -1.29 9.96
CA LEU A 21 10.33 -0.53 10.49
C LEU A 21 9.44 -1.36 11.44
N GLY A 22 9.50 -2.68 11.35
CA GLY A 22 8.53 -3.59 11.92
C GLY A 22 7.25 -3.72 11.07
N THR A 23 6.67 -4.92 11.03
CA THR A 23 5.53 -5.26 10.16
C THR A 23 4.32 -4.34 10.34
N SER A 24 3.96 -3.99 11.58
CA SER A 24 2.80 -3.13 11.88
C SER A 24 3.01 -1.70 11.35
N ASN A 25 4.17 -1.11 11.66
CA ASN A 25 4.53 0.23 11.21
C ASN A 25 4.69 0.31 9.69
N PHE A 26 5.36 -0.67 9.08
CA PHE A 26 5.44 -0.78 7.63
C PHE A 26 4.05 -0.75 7.00
N ASN A 27 3.12 -1.60 7.46
CA ASN A 27 1.76 -1.63 6.91
C ASN A 27 1.00 -0.31 7.12
N ARG A 28 1.18 0.34 8.28
CA ARG A 28 0.58 1.64 8.58
C ARG A 28 1.09 2.74 7.64
N LEU A 29 2.40 2.82 7.45
CA LEU A 29 3.05 3.81 6.59
C LEU A 29 2.74 3.56 5.10
N LEU A 30 2.70 2.29 4.69
CA LEU A 30 2.30 1.86 3.35
C LEU A 30 0.85 2.27 3.05
N LYS A 31 -0.10 2.02 3.96
CA LYS A 31 -1.51 2.45 3.82
C LYS A 31 -1.65 3.97 3.74
N LYS A 32 -0.82 4.71 4.47
CA LYS A 32 -0.77 6.18 4.44
C LYS A 32 -0.03 6.74 3.22
N LYS A 33 0.49 5.90 2.32
CA LYS A 33 1.31 6.29 1.15
C LYS A 33 2.59 7.05 1.50
N ILE A 34 3.04 6.96 2.76
CA ILE A 34 4.29 7.56 3.24
C ILE A 34 5.49 6.73 2.78
N ILE A 35 5.32 5.40 2.77
CA ILE A 35 6.27 4.48 2.18
C ILE A 35 5.69 3.95 0.88
N TYR A 36 6.44 4.09 -0.20
CA TYR A 36 6.04 3.61 -1.52
C TYR A 36 7.23 2.99 -2.24
N PHE A 37 6.94 2.27 -3.30
CA PHE A 37 7.95 1.61 -4.12
C PHE A 37 8.15 2.39 -5.41
N ILE A 38 9.41 2.60 -5.72
CA ILE A 38 9.82 3.51 -6.79
C ILE A 38 9.92 2.84 -8.16
N ASN A 39 9.97 1.50 -8.23
CA ASN A 39 10.17 0.77 -9.49
C ASN A 39 8.88 0.55 -10.30
N GLY A 40 7.95 1.50 -10.28
CA GLY A 40 6.82 1.58 -11.22
C GLY A 40 5.75 0.48 -11.16
N GLN A 41 5.96 -0.63 -10.43
CA GLN A 41 4.95 -1.65 -10.19
C GLN A 41 4.24 -1.39 -8.86
N PRO A 42 2.98 -0.92 -8.87
CA PRO A 42 2.18 -0.91 -7.66
C PRO A 42 2.00 -2.36 -7.20
N PHE A 43 2.45 -2.67 -5.99
CA PHE A 43 2.01 -3.89 -5.32
C PHE A 43 0.50 -3.84 -5.18
N ALA A 44 -0.13 -4.99 -5.44
CA ALA A 44 -1.50 -5.35 -5.17
C ALA A 44 -2.33 -4.20 -4.56
N ASN A 45 -3.27 -3.68 -5.36
CA ASN A 45 -4.30 -2.73 -4.93
C ASN A 45 -5.02 -3.26 -3.69
N TYR A 46 -4.47 -3.01 -2.50
CA TYR A 46 -5.13 -3.23 -1.23
C TYR A 46 -6.19 -2.13 -1.07
N GLY A 47 -7.30 -2.29 -1.80
CA GLY A 47 -8.48 -1.44 -1.67
C GLY A 47 -8.28 0.02 -2.07
N ILE A 48 -7.52 0.31 -3.13
CA ILE A 48 -7.89 1.49 -3.91
C ILE A 48 -9.27 1.17 -4.48
N GLN A 49 -10.31 1.66 -3.81
CA GLN A 49 -11.60 1.85 -4.44
C GLN A 49 -11.34 2.75 -5.63
N ASN A 50 -11.08 2.14 -6.78
CA ASN A 50 -11.43 2.74 -8.03
C ASN A 50 -12.93 2.97 -7.87
N ASN A 51 -13.36 4.22 -7.71
CA ASN A 51 -14.72 4.64 -8.00
C ASN A 51 -14.95 4.35 -9.49
N THR A 52 -15.01 3.07 -9.84
CA THR A 52 -15.59 2.59 -11.07
C THR A 52 -17.06 2.79 -10.78
N GLY A 53 -17.63 3.86 -11.32
CA GLY A 53 -19.03 4.24 -11.12
C GLY A 53 -19.97 3.13 -11.59
N LYS A 54 -20.13 2.10 -10.75
CA LYS A 54 -21.17 1.09 -10.84
C LYS A 54 -21.98 1.23 -9.56
N PRO A 55 -23.19 1.78 -9.60
CA PRO A 55 -24.11 1.61 -8.48
C PRO A 55 -24.25 0.10 -8.26
N SER A 56 -23.93 -0.36 -7.05
CA SER A 56 -24.19 -1.72 -6.62
C SER A 56 -25.70 -1.91 -6.58
N HIS A 57 -26.29 -2.27 -7.72
CA HIS A 57 -27.72 -2.48 -7.84
C HIS A 57 -28.02 -3.97 -7.81
N ARG A 58 -28.51 -4.41 -6.64
CA ARG A 58 -29.44 -5.53 -6.40
C ARG A 58 -28.89 -6.96 -6.65
N ALA A 59 -29.33 -8.00 -5.94
CA ALA A 59 -30.47 -8.17 -5.04
C ALA A 59 -30.15 -9.21 -3.95
N TYR A 60 -30.67 -9.00 -2.74
CA TYR A 60 -31.00 -10.09 -1.82
C TYR A 60 -32.09 -10.94 -2.49
N ASN A 61 -31.87 -12.24 -2.66
CA ASN A 61 -32.98 -13.17 -2.86
C ASN A 61 -33.24 -13.91 -1.55
N LYS A 62 -34.53 -13.93 -1.21
CA LYS A 62 -35.15 -14.50 -0.02
C LYS A 62 -35.34 -16.00 -0.17
#